data_AF-A7MP63-F1
#
_entry.id   AF-A7MP63-F1
#
_cell.length_a   1.000
_cell.length_b   1.000
_cell.length_c   1.000
_cell.angle_alpha   90.00
_cell.angle_beta   90.00
_cell.angle_gamma   90.00
#
_symmetry.space_group_name_H-M   'P 1'
#
loop_
_entity.id
_entity.type
_entity.pdbx_description
1 polymer ?
#
loop_
_entity_poly.entity_id
_entity_poly.type
_entity_poly.pdbx_seq_one_letter_code
_entity_poly.pdbx_strand_id
1 'polypeptide(L)'
;MVKKTRTTLMSDTDIRVVPGPANYFSYPGALARLHDFYTPAQLARAVWIYGERAIAAARPFLSDAIDAPGATRILFRGHCSESDVSALAAEAGDDRAVVIGVGGGALLDTAKALARRLGLPVVAIPTIAATCAAWTPLSVWYNDAGQALHFEIFDDANHLVLVEPEIILRAPAEYLLAGIGDTLAKWYEAVVLAPAPATLPLTVRLGLNAALAIRDVLLEQSEAALACQHRGALTQDFRDVVDAIIAGGGMVGGLGERYTRVAAAHAVHNGLTVLPQTEKYLHGTKVAYGILVQSALLGQDDVLTQLIDAWRRFRLPTTLAELDVDIHNAAELDRVIAHTLRPVESIHALPVALSPAALRAAFEKVETFAR
;
A
#
# COMPACT_ATOMS: atom_id res chain seq x y z
N MET A 1 40.18 -40.35 10.06
CA MET A 1 40.30 -38.96 9.57
C MET A 1 38.90 -38.46 9.23
N VAL A 2 38.21 -37.87 10.20
CA VAL A 2 36.81 -37.44 10.07
C VAL A 2 36.79 -36.06 9.43
N LYS A 3 36.38 -35.97 8.16
CA LYS A 3 36.06 -34.68 7.53
C LYS A 3 34.71 -34.21 8.08
N LYS A 4 34.75 -33.27 9.03
CA LYS A 4 33.59 -32.45 9.40
C LYS A 4 33.25 -31.54 8.22
N THR A 5 32.17 -31.83 7.52
CA THR A 5 31.43 -30.89 6.70
C THR A 5 30.82 -29.83 7.61
N ARG A 6 31.44 -28.64 7.65
CA ARG A 6 30.76 -27.42 8.09
C ARG A 6 29.90 -26.96 6.93
N THR A 7 28.63 -27.34 6.92
CA THR A 7 27.61 -26.63 6.15
C THR A 7 27.24 -25.41 6.96
N THR A 8 27.93 -24.30 6.70
CA THR A 8 27.52 -22.99 7.22
C THR A 8 26.19 -22.66 6.54
N LEU A 9 25.08 -22.85 7.25
CA LEU A 9 23.84 -22.16 6.93
C LEU A 9 24.15 -20.67 7.10
N MET A 10 24.49 -19.99 6.00
CA MET A 10 24.48 -18.53 5.98
C MET A 10 23.01 -18.14 6.16
N SER A 11 22.63 -17.77 7.39
CA SER A 11 21.41 -17.01 7.60
C SER A 11 21.67 -15.66 6.96
N ASP A 12 21.27 -15.51 5.70
CA ASP A 12 21.48 -14.23 5.05
C ASP A 12 20.49 -13.23 5.66
N THR A 13 20.98 -12.46 6.64
CA THR A 13 20.28 -11.36 7.30
C THR A 13 20.48 -10.05 6.53
N ASP A 14 21.22 -10.06 5.43
CA ASP A 14 21.55 -8.86 4.68
C ASP A 14 20.28 -8.37 4.00
N ILE A 15 19.95 -7.09 4.20
CA ILE A 15 18.78 -6.44 3.61
C ILE A 15 19.24 -5.17 2.92
N ARG A 16 18.49 -4.77 1.89
CA ARG A 16 18.58 -3.41 1.37
C ARG A 16 17.63 -2.50 2.15
N VAL A 17 18.15 -1.37 2.63
CA VAL A 17 17.35 -0.35 3.32
C VAL A 17 17.15 0.84 2.39
N VAL A 18 15.90 1.15 2.09
CA VAL A 18 15.49 2.34 1.34
C VAL A 18 14.39 3.02 2.14
N PRO A 19 14.72 3.94 3.07
CA PRO A 19 13.80 4.38 4.11
C PRO A 19 12.61 5.20 3.58
N GLY A 20 12.75 5.85 2.42
CA GLY A 20 11.72 6.69 1.84
C GLY A 20 12.24 7.73 0.86
N PRO A 21 11.36 8.64 0.39
CA PRO A 21 11.73 9.70 -0.53
C PRO A 21 12.77 10.64 0.08
N ALA A 22 13.47 11.38 -0.78
CA ALA A 22 14.44 12.37 -0.30
C ALA A 22 13.76 13.49 0.52
N ASN A 23 12.52 13.84 0.15
CA ASN A 23 11.72 14.86 0.86
C ASN A 23 10.25 14.47 0.91
N TYR A 24 9.60 14.73 2.05
CA TYR A 24 8.18 14.53 2.29
C TYR A 24 7.59 15.78 2.96
N PHE A 25 6.52 16.32 2.38
CA PHE A 25 5.77 17.44 2.95
C PHE A 25 4.29 17.06 3.02
N SER A 26 3.70 17.12 4.22
CA SER A 26 2.29 16.83 4.47
C SER A 26 1.66 17.90 5.35
N TYR A 27 1.04 18.88 4.71
CA TYR A 27 0.32 19.98 5.36
C TYR A 27 -0.40 20.84 4.30
N PRO A 28 -1.41 21.63 4.71
CA PRO A 28 -2.04 22.58 3.80
C PRO A 28 -1.05 23.54 3.15
N GLY A 29 -1.02 23.54 1.81
CA GLY A 29 -0.09 24.31 0.99
C GLY A 29 1.20 23.57 0.61
N ALA A 30 1.35 22.28 0.95
CA ALA A 30 2.57 21.51 0.66
C ALA A 30 2.94 21.48 -0.83
N LEU A 31 1.96 21.59 -1.73
CA LEU A 31 2.18 21.56 -3.19
C LEU A 31 3.01 22.76 -3.68
N ALA A 32 3.01 23.88 -2.94
CA ALA A 32 3.83 25.05 -3.25
C ALA A 32 5.34 24.77 -3.14
N ARG A 33 5.72 23.76 -2.33
CA ARG A 33 7.12 23.36 -2.15
C ARG A 33 7.78 22.86 -3.43
N LEU A 34 7.00 22.54 -4.47
CA LEU A 34 7.55 22.17 -5.79
C LEU A 34 8.58 23.20 -6.32
N HIS A 35 8.33 24.49 -6.09
CA HIS A 35 9.21 25.59 -6.54
C HIS A 35 10.51 25.72 -5.76
N ASP A 36 10.63 25.09 -4.60
CA ASP A 36 11.89 25.04 -3.84
C ASP A 36 12.90 24.08 -4.48
N PHE A 37 12.41 23.09 -5.23
CA PHE A 37 13.23 22.02 -5.81
C PHE A 37 13.43 22.16 -7.32
N TYR A 38 12.51 22.85 -8.00
CA TYR A 38 12.54 22.97 -9.45
C TYR A 38 12.33 24.41 -9.90
N THR A 39 13.23 24.89 -10.75
CA THR A 39 13.10 26.20 -11.39
C THR A 39 11.93 26.23 -12.38
N PRO A 40 11.39 27.41 -12.72
CA PRO A 40 10.37 27.53 -13.77
C PRO A 40 10.81 26.91 -15.11
N ALA A 41 12.09 27.01 -15.46
CA ALA A 41 12.63 26.41 -16.69
C ALA A 41 12.62 24.87 -16.67
N GLN A 42 12.85 24.25 -15.50
CA GLN A 42 12.73 22.79 -15.34
C GLN A 42 11.26 22.36 -15.34
N LEU A 43 10.38 23.11 -14.67
CA LEU A 43 8.95 22.80 -14.64
C LEU A 43 8.27 22.98 -16.01
N ALA A 44 8.76 23.91 -16.83
CA ALA A 44 8.38 24.00 -18.24
C ALA A 44 8.84 22.80 -19.08
N ARG A 45 9.62 21.87 -18.53
CA ARG A 45 9.97 20.57 -19.15
C ARG A 45 9.51 19.38 -18.30
N ALA A 46 8.55 19.59 -17.41
CA ALA A 46 7.95 18.53 -16.61
C ALA A 46 6.98 17.69 -17.45
N VAL A 47 6.88 16.41 -17.11
CA VAL A 47 5.84 15.49 -17.60
C VAL A 47 4.84 15.28 -16.47
N TRP A 48 3.66 15.86 -16.59
CA TRP A 48 2.56 15.69 -15.66
C TRP A 48 1.70 14.52 -16.09
N ILE A 49 1.60 13.51 -15.24
CA ILE A 49 0.67 12.39 -15.43
C ILE A 49 -0.41 12.52 -14.37
N TYR A 50 -1.67 12.51 -14.77
CA TYR A 50 -2.78 12.69 -13.84
C TYR A 50 -4.03 11.91 -14.24
N GLY A 51 -4.85 11.56 -13.26
CA GLY A 51 -6.20 11.05 -13.47
C GLY A 51 -7.22 12.20 -13.55
N GLU A 52 -8.35 11.99 -14.23
CA GLU A 52 -9.35 13.05 -14.45
C GLU A 52 -9.93 13.61 -13.14
N ARG A 53 -10.34 12.73 -12.22
CA ARG A 53 -10.84 13.13 -10.89
C ARG A 53 -9.73 13.72 -10.02
N ALA A 54 -8.53 13.16 -10.13
CA ALA A 54 -7.36 13.58 -9.36
C ALA A 54 -6.94 15.01 -9.70
N ILE A 55 -6.84 15.32 -11.01
CA ILE A 55 -6.45 16.66 -11.43
C ILE A 55 -7.50 17.70 -11.10
N ALA A 56 -8.80 17.36 -11.24
CA ALA A 56 -9.88 18.25 -10.85
C ALA A 56 -9.84 18.60 -9.36
N ALA A 57 -9.56 17.62 -8.49
CA ALA A 57 -9.44 17.84 -7.05
C ALA A 57 -8.16 18.60 -6.68
N ALA A 58 -7.05 18.37 -7.38
CA ALA A 58 -5.77 19.00 -7.12
C ALA A 58 -5.64 20.42 -7.68
N ARG A 59 -6.40 20.75 -8.74
CA ARG A 59 -6.28 22.02 -9.49
C ARG A 59 -6.24 23.28 -8.60
N PRO A 60 -7.05 23.42 -7.54
CA PRO A 60 -7.01 24.60 -6.66
C PRO A 60 -5.70 24.77 -5.87
N PHE A 61 -4.91 23.71 -5.73
CA PHE A 61 -3.69 23.66 -4.92
C PHE A 61 -2.41 23.61 -5.77
N LEU A 62 -2.54 23.29 -7.06
CA LEU A 62 -1.42 23.25 -7.99
C LEU A 62 -1.02 24.67 -8.41
N SER A 63 0.29 24.90 -8.49
CA SER A 63 0.82 26.13 -9.09
C SER A 63 0.62 26.15 -10.60
N ASP A 64 0.77 27.34 -11.20
CA ASP A 64 0.70 27.56 -12.66
C ASP A 64 1.76 26.79 -13.46
N ALA A 65 2.73 26.15 -12.80
CA ALA A 65 3.74 25.29 -13.43
C ALA A 65 3.14 24.16 -14.29
N ILE A 66 1.95 23.67 -13.95
CA ILE A 66 1.28 22.65 -14.76
C ILE A 66 0.87 23.19 -16.14
N ASP A 67 0.59 24.50 -16.25
CA ASP A 67 0.19 25.14 -17.51
C ASP A 67 1.36 25.81 -18.23
N ALA A 68 2.59 25.59 -17.76
CA ALA A 68 3.77 26.11 -18.44
C ALA A 68 3.78 25.63 -19.91
N PRO A 69 4.01 26.51 -20.91
CA PRO A 69 3.84 26.17 -22.32
C PRO A 69 4.61 24.94 -22.82
N GLY A 70 5.76 24.61 -22.22
CA GLY A 70 6.56 23.43 -22.58
C GLY A 70 6.24 22.15 -21.78
N ALA A 71 5.41 22.25 -20.74
CA ALA A 71 5.08 21.11 -19.89
C ALA A 71 4.17 20.14 -20.63
N THR A 72 4.53 18.86 -20.60
CA THR A 72 3.68 17.78 -21.14
C THR A 72 2.65 17.40 -20.10
N ARG A 73 1.40 17.24 -20.51
CA ARG A 73 0.25 16.95 -19.65
C ARG A 73 -0.51 15.76 -20.22
N ILE A 74 -0.44 14.63 -19.53
CA ILE A 74 -0.97 13.35 -20.02
C ILE A 74 -2.05 12.85 -19.06
N LEU A 75 -3.25 12.64 -19.60
CA LEU A 75 -4.33 12.01 -18.89
C LEU A 75 -4.13 10.49 -18.87
N PHE A 76 -4.01 9.92 -17.68
CA PHE A 76 -3.80 8.48 -17.51
C PHE A 76 -5.06 7.79 -16.95
N ARG A 77 -5.42 6.66 -17.57
CA ARG A 77 -6.62 5.87 -17.22
C ARG A 77 -6.36 4.38 -17.02
N GLY A 78 -5.12 3.93 -17.24
CA GLY A 78 -4.75 2.52 -17.25
C GLY A 78 -4.16 2.05 -15.91
N HIS A 79 -3.33 1.02 -16.01
CA HIS A 79 -2.59 0.44 -14.89
C HIS A 79 -1.08 0.55 -15.16
N CYS A 80 -0.25 0.28 -14.16
CA CYS A 80 1.19 0.20 -14.41
C CYS A 80 1.49 -1.07 -15.24
N SER A 81 1.41 -0.95 -16.56
CA SER A 81 1.69 -2.02 -17.53
C SER A 81 2.78 -1.59 -18.50
N GLU A 82 3.43 -2.56 -19.16
CA GLU A 82 4.50 -2.28 -20.10
C GLU A 82 4.01 -1.46 -21.30
N SER A 83 2.79 -1.71 -21.76
CA SER A 83 2.15 -0.99 -22.86
C SER A 83 1.89 0.47 -22.47
N ASP A 84 1.32 0.71 -21.30
CA ASP A 84 0.99 2.04 -20.79
C ASP A 84 2.28 2.85 -20.54
N VAL A 85 3.28 2.28 -19.87
CA VAL A 85 4.56 2.98 -19.60
C VAL A 85 5.30 3.29 -20.91
N SER A 86 5.26 2.40 -21.90
CA SER A 86 5.84 2.65 -23.23
C SER A 86 5.14 3.77 -23.98
N ALA A 87 3.80 3.78 -23.97
CA ALA A 87 3.01 4.84 -24.59
C ALA A 87 3.28 6.20 -23.94
N LEU A 88 3.33 6.23 -22.60
CA LEU A 88 3.65 7.44 -21.84
C LEU A 88 5.07 7.94 -22.11
N ALA A 89 6.05 7.05 -22.27
CA ALA A 89 7.42 7.44 -22.64
C ALA A 89 7.48 8.06 -24.04
N ALA A 90 6.74 7.52 -25.00
CA ALA A 90 6.66 8.08 -26.34
C ALA A 90 5.96 9.46 -26.35
N GLU A 91 4.87 9.60 -25.60
CA GLU A 91 4.13 10.87 -25.48
C GLU A 91 4.90 11.93 -24.67
N ALA A 92 5.65 11.50 -23.66
CA ALA A 92 6.56 12.37 -22.92
C ALA A 92 7.58 13.02 -23.86
N GLY A 93 8.18 12.27 -24.79
CA GLY A 93 9.23 12.76 -25.67
C GLY A 93 10.53 13.12 -24.93
N ASP A 94 11.45 13.76 -25.65
CA ASP A 94 12.82 14.02 -25.17
C ASP A 94 12.94 15.33 -24.35
N ASP A 95 14.14 15.57 -23.78
CA ASP A 95 14.50 16.77 -23.00
C ASP A 95 13.51 17.12 -21.88
N ARG A 96 13.31 16.16 -20.97
CA ARG A 96 12.44 16.31 -19.79
C ARG A 96 13.27 16.45 -18.53
N ALA A 97 12.72 17.18 -17.56
CA ALA A 97 13.43 17.47 -16.31
C ALA A 97 12.93 16.63 -15.12
N VAL A 98 11.65 16.25 -15.13
CA VAL A 98 10.98 15.62 -13.99
C VAL A 98 9.66 14.99 -14.43
N VAL A 99 9.31 13.85 -13.84
CA VAL A 99 7.95 13.29 -13.93
C VAL A 99 7.18 13.64 -12.67
N ILE A 100 5.97 14.19 -12.83
CA ILE A 100 5.09 14.57 -11.71
C ILE A 100 3.79 13.79 -11.84
N GLY A 101 3.56 12.87 -10.91
CA GLY A 101 2.33 12.07 -10.84
C GLY A 101 1.31 12.67 -9.88
N VAL A 102 0.07 12.87 -10.33
CA VAL A 102 -1.06 13.37 -9.53
C VAL A 102 -2.20 12.37 -9.53
N GLY A 103 -2.37 11.59 -8.46
CA GLY A 103 -3.41 10.57 -8.42
C GLY A 103 -3.31 9.55 -7.29
N GLY A 104 -3.94 8.39 -7.51
CA GLY A 104 -3.89 7.24 -6.60
C GLY A 104 -2.77 6.24 -6.93
N GLY A 105 -2.71 5.14 -6.20
CA GLY A 105 -1.58 4.20 -6.23
C GLY A 105 -1.17 3.70 -7.63
N ALA A 106 -2.13 3.24 -8.45
CA ALA A 106 -1.81 2.75 -9.80
C ALA A 106 -1.14 3.82 -10.68
N LEU A 107 -1.61 5.07 -10.60
CA LEU A 107 -1.02 6.18 -11.34
C LEU A 107 0.38 6.52 -10.82
N LEU A 108 0.55 6.53 -9.49
CA LEU A 108 1.85 6.82 -8.88
C LEU A 108 2.88 5.73 -9.19
N ASP A 109 2.47 4.47 -9.25
CA ASP A 109 3.28 3.35 -9.72
C ASP A 109 3.72 3.53 -11.18
N THR A 110 2.78 3.92 -12.06
CA THR A 110 3.10 4.22 -13.46
C THR A 110 4.05 5.42 -13.59
N ALA A 111 3.84 6.49 -12.80
CA ALA A 111 4.70 7.68 -12.83
C ALA A 111 6.13 7.35 -12.38
N LYS A 112 6.30 6.50 -11.36
CA LYS A 112 7.63 6.01 -10.94
C LYS A 112 8.29 5.20 -12.04
N ALA A 113 7.57 4.24 -12.63
CA ALA A 113 8.10 3.40 -13.71
C ALA A 113 8.51 4.25 -14.93
N LEU A 114 7.69 5.23 -15.33
CA LEU A 114 8.03 6.18 -16.39
C LEU A 114 9.28 6.98 -16.05
N ALA A 115 9.35 7.56 -14.85
CA ALA A 115 10.49 8.36 -14.43
C ALA A 115 11.80 7.57 -14.55
N ARG A 116 11.77 6.28 -14.18
CA ARG A 116 12.97 5.43 -14.28
C ARG A 116 13.33 5.06 -15.69
N ARG A 117 12.33 4.81 -16.53
CA ARG A 117 12.55 4.61 -17.96
C ARG A 117 13.19 5.83 -18.63
N LEU A 118 12.84 7.03 -18.20
CA LEU A 118 13.38 8.28 -18.71
C LEU A 118 14.67 8.74 -18.01
N GLY A 119 15.09 8.07 -16.93
CA GLY A 119 16.24 8.49 -16.11
C GLY A 119 16.03 9.81 -15.36
N LEU A 120 14.79 10.10 -14.94
CA LEU A 120 14.38 11.36 -14.33
C LEU A 120 13.99 11.22 -12.87
N PRO A 121 14.07 12.30 -12.07
CA PRO A 121 13.46 12.34 -10.75
C PRO A 121 11.93 12.28 -10.86
N VAL A 122 11.29 11.72 -9.83
CA VAL A 122 9.84 11.62 -9.70
C VAL A 122 9.31 12.44 -8.52
N VAL A 123 8.24 13.20 -8.76
CA VAL A 123 7.43 13.86 -7.74
C VAL A 123 6.09 13.16 -7.67
N ALA A 124 5.69 12.71 -6.48
CA ALA A 124 4.40 12.07 -6.23
C ALA A 124 3.46 13.01 -5.44
N ILE A 125 2.29 13.27 -6.00
CA ILE A 125 1.21 14.04 -5.38
C ILE A 125 0.00 13.11 -5.20
N PRO A 126 -0.10 12.40 -4.06
CA PRO A 126 -1.23 11.53 -3.80
C PRO A 126 -2.51 12.34 -3.59
N THR A 127 -3.58 11.97 -4.30
CA THR A 127 -4.90 12.58 -4.12
C THR A 127 -5.85 11.72 -3.27
N ILE A 128 -5.39 10.55 -2.86
CA ILE A 128 -6.07 9.60 -1.97
C ILE A 128 -5.04 8.95 -1.04
N ALA A 129 -5.45 8.59 0.18
CA ALA A 129 -4.64 7.80 1.11
C ALA A 129 -5.17 6.36 1.16
N ALA A 130 -4.97 5.61 0.07
CA ALA A 130 -5.44 4.22 -0.04
C ALA A 130 -4.34 3.16 0.06
N THR A 131 -3.09 3.56 -0.18
CA THR A 131 -1.89 2.73 -0.09
C THR A 131 -0.68 3.63 0.21
N CYS A 132 0.46 3.00 0.48
CA CYS A 132 1.75 3.69 0.64
C CYS A 132 2.50 3.95 -0.69
N ALA A 133 1.86 3.78 -1.85
CA ALA A 133 2.53 3.83 -3.17
C ALA A 133 3.26 5.15 -3.46
N ALA A 134 2.81 6.28 -2.92
CA ALA A 134 3.50 7.56 -3.08
C ALA A 134 4.91 7.56 -2.45
N TRP A 135 5.10 6.77 -1.38
CA TRP A 135 6.35 6.70 -0.62
C TRP A 135 7.31 5.62 -1.15
N THR A 136 6.76 4.45 -1.51
CA THR A 136 7.58 3.28 -1.78
C THR A 136 8.43 3.43 -3.06
N PRO A 137 9.67 2.89 -3.06
CA PRO A 137 10.53 2.82 -4.23
C PRO A 137 10.18 1.58 -5.07
N LEU A 138 8.90 1.23 -5.22
CA LEU A 138 8.47 0.05 -5.97
C LEU A 138 7.21 0.34 -6.75
N SER A 139 6.98 -0.37 -7.85
CA SER A 139 5.71 -0.34 -8.60
C SER A 139 5.13 -1.75 -8.72
N VAL A 140 3.81 -1.88 -8.59
CA VAL A 140 3.10 -3.13 -8.90
C VAL A 140 2.74 -3.14 -10.37
N TRP A 141 3.23 -4.12 -11.10
CA TRP A 141 3.01 -4.28 -12.53
C TRP A 141 1.80 -5.17 -12.82
N TYR A 142 1.01 -4.75 -13.79
CA TYR A 142 -0.19 -5.43 -14.26
C TYR A 142 -0.06 -5.79 -15.74
N ASN A 143 -0.82 -6.79 -16.18
CA ASN A 143 -1.09 -6.97 -17.60
C ASN A 143 -2.20 -6.01 -18.07
N ASP A 144 -2.41 -5.92 -19.37
CA ASP A 144 -3.42 -5.04 -19.97
C ASP A 144 -4.87 -5.42 -19.59
N ALA A 145 -5.07 -6.64 -19.07
CA ALA A 145 -6.35 -7.09 -18.52
C ALA A 145 -6.53 -6.72 -17.04
N GLY A 146 -5.61 -5.96 -16.44
CA GLY A 146 -5.68 -5.51 -15.04
C GLY A 146 -5.28 -6.56 -14.00
N GLN A 147 -4.65 -7.66 -14.41
CA GLN A 147 -4.19 -8.71 -13.49
C GLN A 147 -2.77 -8.41 -13.02
N ALA A 148 -2.54 -8.49 -11.70
CA ALA A 148 -1.22 -8.29 -11.12
C ALA A 148 -0.23 -9.37 -11.62
N LEU A 149 0.97 -8.95 -12.01
CA LEU A 149 2.03 -9.80 -12.53
C LEU A 149 3.15 -9.99 -11.50
N HIS A 150 3.79 -8.88 -11.13
CA HIS A 150 4.91 -8.83 -10.20
C HIS A 150 5.02 -7.41 -9.63
N PHE A 151 5.95 -7.22 -8.70
CA PHE A 151 6.37 -5.89 -8.29
C PHE A 151 7.84 -5.70 -8.67
N GLU A 152 8.20 -4.48 -9.02
CA GLU A 152 9.58 -4.08 -9.27
C GLU A 152 10.04 -3.15 -8.15
N ILE A 153 11.18 -3.44 -7.52
CA ILE A 153 11.80 -2.55 -6.54
C ILE A 153 12.90 -1.78 -7.26
N PHE A 154 12.78 -0.46 -7.28
CA PHE A 154 13.74 0.42 -7.91
C PHE A 154 14.96 0.69 -7.03
N ASP A 155 16.05 1.13 -7.68
CA ASP A 155 17.33 1.27 -7.00
C ASP A 155 17.47 2.51 -6.10
N ASP A 156 16.66 3.52 -6.35
CA ASP A 156 16.62 4.76 -5.59
C ASP A 156 15.18 5.08 -5.17
N ALA A 157 15.06 5.99 -4.22
CA ALA A 157 13.77 6.44 -3.72
C ALA A 157 13.16 7.54 -4.58
N ASN A 158 11.89 7.85 -4.33
CA ASN A 158 11.20 8.97 -4.97
C ASN A 158 11.89 10.29 -4.55
N HIS A 159 11.95 11.29 -5.42
CA HIS A 159 12.64 12.54 -5.09
C HIS A 159 11.82 13.38 -4.10
N LEU A 160 10.51 13.53 -4.37
CA LEU A 160 9.64 14.40 -3.60
C LEU A 160 8.23 13.80 -3.50
N VAL A 161 7.66 13.83 -2.29
CA VAL A 161 6.26 13.47 -2.05
C VAL A 161 5.56 14.67 -1.40
N LEU A 162 4.52 15.19 -2.05
CA LEU A 162 3.78 16.38 -1.62
C LEU A 162 2.33 16.00 -1.33
N VAL A 163 1.95 16.02 -0.07
CA VAL A 163 0.61 15.67 0.40
C VAL A 163 -0.15 16.93 0.78
N GLU A 164 -1.20 17.22 0.01
CA GLU A 164 -2.22 18.20 0.41
C GLU A 164 -3.36 17.45 1.12
N PRO A 165 -3.42 17.47 2.46
CA PRO A 165 -4.43 16.71 3.19
C PRO A 165 -5.85 17.17 2.85
N GLU A 166 -6.03 18.42 2.41
CA GLU A 166 -7.33 18.93 1.96
C GLU A 166 -7.87 18.26 0.68
N ILE A 167 -7.00 17.75 -0.20
CA ILE A 167 -7.43 16.96 -1.36
C ILE A 167 -7.97 15.61 -0.86
N ILE A 168 -7.24 14.95 0.03
CA ILE A 168 -7.57 13.63 0.57
C ILE A 168 -8.84 13.70 1.43
N LEU A 169 -9.02 14.78 2.20
CA LEU A 169 -10.22 15.01 3.01
C LEU A 169 -11.51 15.01 2.17
N ARG A 170 -11.43 15.50 0.93
CA ARG A 170 -12.55 15.58 -0.02
C ARG A 170 -12.66 14.34 -0.93
N ALA A 171 -11.71 13.42 -0.86
CA ALA A 171 -11.76 12.17 -1.59
C ALA A 171 -12.84 11.23 -1.01
N PRO A 172 -13.36 10.28 -1.81
CA PRO A 172 -14.29 9.27 -1.31
C PRO A 172 -13.70 8.48 -0.13
N ALA A 173 -14.52 8.27 0.91
CA ALA A 173 -14.07 7.74 2.20
C ALA A 173 -13.59 6.28 2.13
N GLU A 174 -14.07 5.52 1.14
CA GLU A 174 -13.62 4.14 0.90
C GLU A 174 -12.11 4.05 0.65
N TYR A 175 -11.49 5.10 0.09
CA TYR A 175 -10.04 5.11 -0.12
C TYR A 175 -9.28 5.23 1.20
N LEU A 176 -9.72 6.11 2.11
CA LEU A 176 -9.10 6.22 3.44
C LEU A 176 -9.29 4.91 4.22
N LEU A 177 -10.50 4.36 4.16
CA LEU A 177 -10.85 3.09 4.78
C LEU A 177 -9.96 1.93 4.28
N ALA A 178 -9.73 1.85 2.97
CA ALA A 178 -8.79 0.90 2.39
C ALA A 178 -7.36 1.15 2.89
N GLY A 179 -6.89 2.40 2.92
CA GLY A 179 -5.56 2.74 3.41
C GLY A 179 -5.32 2.33 4.86
N ILE A 180 -6.32 2.54 5.73
CA ILE A 180 -6.29 2.08 7.13
C ILE A 180 -6.09 0.55 7.19
N GLY A 181 -6.89 -0.18 6.42
CA GLY A 181 -6.84 -1.65 6.35
C GLY A 181 -5.49 -2.20 5.87
N ASP A 182 -4.96 -1.66 4.78
CA ASP A 182 -3.66 -2.05 4.21
C ASP A 182 -2.50 -1.72 5.17
N THR A 183 -2.56 -0.55 5.80
CA THR A 183 -1.47 -0.09 6.67
C THR A 183 -1.42 -0.86 7.99
N LEU A 184 -2.58 -1.25 8.54
CA LEU A 184 -2.61 -2.09 9.75
C LEU A 184 -1.95 -3.46 9.52
N ALA A 185 -2.02 -4.03 8.31
CA ALA A 185 -1.34 -5.29 7.97
C ALA A 185 0.18 -5.20 8.16
N LYS A 186 0.79 -4.01 8.03
CA LYS A 186 2.22 -3.81 8.24
C LYS A 186 2.71 -4.32 9.58
N TRP A 187 1.94 -4.10 10.66
CA TRP A 187 2.29 -4.66 11.97
C TRP A 187 2.01 -6.15 12.02
N TYR A 188 0.77 -6.55 11.73
CA TYR A 188 0.31 -7.92 11.95
C TYR A 188 1.08 -8.94 11.12
N GLU A 189 1.53 -8.59 9.92
CA GLU A 189 2.35 -9.48 9.09
C GLU A 189 3.83 -9.42 9.47
N ALA A 190 4.37 -8.24 9.77
CA ALA A 190 5.80 -8.10 10.11
C ALA A 190 6.20 -8.84 11.39
N VAL A 191 5.35 -8.86 12.42
CA VAL A 191 5.64 -9.59 13.66
C VAL A 191 5.76 -11.10 13.45
N VAL A 192 5.10 -11.63 12.42
CA VAL A 192 5.19 -13.05 12.07
C VAL A 192 6.42 -13.34 11.21
N LEU A 193 6.77 -12.40 10.31
CA LEU A 193 7.99 -12.48 9.49
C LEU A 193 9.28 -12.33 10.30
N ALA A 194 9.20 -11.69 11.48
CA ALA A 194 10.33 -11.43 12.35
C ALA A 194 10.14 -12.00 13.77
N PRO A 195 10.04 -13.34 13.94
CA PRO A 195 9.71 -13.95 15.24
C PRO A 195 10.82 -13.82 16.30
N ALA A 196 12.05 -13.52 15.87
CA ALA A 196 13.19 -13.27 16.75
C ALA A 196 13.86 -11.91 16.41
N PRO A 197 13.21 -10.75 16.69
CA PRO A 197 13.71 -9.45 16.26
C PRO A 197 15.12 -9.12 16.76
N ALA A 198 15.52 -9.67 17.92
CA ALA A 198 16.84 -9.46 18.51
C ALA A 198 17.99 -10.01 17.66
N THR A 199 17.74 -10.96 16.75
CA THR A 199 18.74 -11.54 15.85
C THR A 199 18.78 -10.87 14.48
N LEU A 200 17.94 -9.86 14.24
CA LEU A 200 17.81 -9.18 12.96
C LEU A 200 18.57 -7.84 12.96
N PRO A 201 18.89 -7.29 11.77
CA PRO A 201 19.49 -5.96 11.67
C PRO A 201 18.69 -4.91 12.44
N LEU A 202 19.40 -3.91 13.00
CA LEU A 202 18.77 -2.83 13.76
C LEU A 202 17.67 -2.12 12.96
N THR A 203 17.85 -1.96 11.64
CA THR A 203 16.86 -1.34 10.75
C THR A 203 15.56 -2.13 10.67
N VAL A 204 15.60 -3.47 10.68
CA VAL A 204 14.37 -4.28 10.77
C VAL A 204 13.64 -4.00 12.09
N ARG A 205 14.38 -3.95 13.20
CA ARG A 205 13.79 -3.64 14.52
C ARG A 205 13.19 -2.23 14.55
N LEU A 206 13.82 -1.25 13.93
CA LEU A 206 13.25 0.09 13.77
C LEU A 206 11.97 0.06 12.92
N GLY A 207 11.94 -0.73 11.84
CA GLY A 207 10.74 -0.97 11.03
C GLY A 207 9.61 -1.60 11.84
N LEU A 208 9.89 -2.60 12.68
CA LEU A 208 8.90 -3.21 13.58
C LEU A 208 8.37 -2.22 14.62
N ASN A 209 9.24 -1.42 15.22
CA ASN A 209 8.84 -0.39 16.18
C ASN A 209 7.97 0.69 15.51
N ALA A 210 8.31 1.08 14.28
CA ALA A 210 7.50 2.00 13.49
C ALA A 210 6.13 1.38 13.18
N ALA A 211 6.09 0.12 12.73
CA ALA A 211 4.84 -0.59 12.44
C ALA A 211 3.93 -0.69 13.68
N LEU A 212 4.51 -0.92 14.86
CA LEU A 212 3.80 -0.91 16.14
C LEU A 212 3.16 0.45 16.43
N ALA A 213 3.95 1.51 16.37
CA ALA A 213 3.46 2.87 16.63
C ALA A 213 2.37 3.28 15.62
N ILE A 214 2.55 2.92 14.35
CA ILE A 214 1.57 3.17 13.28
C ILE A 214 0.27 2.41 13.55
N ARG A 215 0.34 1.14 13.96
CA ARG A 215 -0.85 0.37 14.35
C ARG A 215 -1.62 1.08 15.46
N ASP A 216 -0.93 1.53 16.49
CA ASP A 216 -1.56 2.19 17.64
C ASP A 216 -2.28 3.48 17.21
N VAL A 217 -1.61 4.34 16.44
CA VAL A 217 -2.23 5.53 15.83
C VAL A 217 -3.49 5.16 15.04
N LEU A 218 -3.42 4.15 14.18
CA LEU A 218 -4.57 3.76 13.35
C LEU A 218 -5.72 3.17 14.19
N LEU A 219 -5.45 2.36 15.21
CA LEU A 219 -6.50 1.79 16.06
C LEU A 219 -7.19 2.84 16.94
N GLU A 220 -6.44 3.85 17.38
CA GLU A 220 -6.91 4.93 18.24
C GLU A 220 -7.64 6.03 17.46
N GLN A 221 -7.13 6.41 16.28
CA GLN A 221 -7.54 7.65 15.61
C GLN A 221 -8.40 7.45 14.35
N SER A 222 -8.45 6.24 13.76
CA SER A 222 -9.14 6.03 12.47
C SER A 222 -10.63 6.36 12.49
N GLU A 223 -11.33 6.07 13.60
CA GLU A 223 -12.76 6.40 13.73
C GLU A 223 -12.98 7.93 13.67
N ALA A 224 -12.13 8.70 14.36
CA ALA A 224 -12.19 10.15 14.34
C ALA A 224 -11.82 10.71 12.95
N ALA A 225 -10.79 10.16 12.30
CA ALA A 225 -10.36 10.55 10.96
C ALA A 225 -11.46 10.30 9.90
N LEU A 226 -12.13 9.14 9.94
CA LEU A 226 -13.25 8.82 9.05
C LEU A 226 -14.43 9.78 9.29
N ALA A 227 -14.74 10.10 10.55
CA ALA A 227 -15.77 11.08 10.89
C ALA A 227 -15.41 12.50 10.40
N CYS A 228 -14.12 12.83 10.27
CA CYS A 228 -13.65 14.12 9.74
C CYS A 228 -13.96 14.29 8.25
N GLN A 229 -13.83 13.24 7.42
CA GLN A 229 -14.24 13.30 6.01
C GLN A 229 -15.73 13.61 5.86
N HIS A 230 -16.58 12.96 6.68
CA HIS A 230 -18.03 13.24 6.68
C HIS A 230 -18.37 14.68 7.05
N ARG A 231 -17.61 15.28 7.97
CA ARG A 231 -17.81 16.67 8.40
C ARG A 231 -17.09 17.71 7.53
N GLY A 232 -16.18 17.29 6.66
CA GLY A 232 -15.29 18.18 5.90
C GLY A 232 -14.37 19.01 6.79
N ALA A 233 -13.97 18.50 7.96
CA ALA A 233 -13.16 19.23 8.93
C ALA A 233 -11.77 18.62 9.05
N LEU A 234 -10.72 19.40 8.77
CA LEU A 234 -9.34 18.94 8.86
C LEU A 234 -8.85 18.97 10.32
N THR A 235 -8.60 17.82 10.92
CA THR A 235 -8.09 17.66 12.30
C THR A 235 -6.67 17.08 12.31
N GLN A 236 -6.04 17.03 13.49
CA GLN A 236 -4.76 16.35 13.66
C GLN A 236 -4.91 14.83 13.45
N ASP A 237 -5.93 14.20 14.04
CA ASP A 237 -6.21 12.77 13.85
C ASP A 237 -6.29 12.37 12.38
N PHE A 238 -6.94 13.20 11.55
CA PHE A 238 -7.00 12.95 10.11
C PHE A 238 -5.62 13.01 9.45
N ARG A 239 -4.80 14.00 9.80
CA ARG A 239 -3.44 14.16 9.24
C ARG A 239 -2.53 13.02 9.69
N ASP A 240 -2.59 12.63 10.95
CA ASP A 240 -1.83 11.51 11.51
C ASP A 240 -2.17 10.19 10.80
N VAL A 241 -3.45 9.93 10.55
CA VAL A 241 -3.89 8.75 9.77
C VAL A 241 -3.40 8.82 8.32
N VAL A 242 -3.47 9.98 7.66
CA VAL A 242 -2.94 10.16 6.30
C VAL A 242 -1.42 9.91 6.24
N ASP A 243 -0.67 10.46 7.18
CA ASP A 243 0.79 10.29 7.27
C ASP A 243 1.15 8.84 7.62
N ALA A 244 0.39 8.20 8.50
CA ALA A 244 0.52 6.78 8.82
C ALA A 244 0.37 5.91 7.57
N ILE A 245 -0.62 6.19 6.72
CA ILE A 245 -0.87 5.42 5.48
C ILE A 245 0.23 5.67 4.44
N ILE A 246 0.52 6.93 4.15
CA ILE A 246 1.44 7.30 3.06
C ILE A 246 2.88 7.07 3.49
N ALA A 247 3.33 7.78 4.52
CA ALA A 247 4.72 7.76 4.95
C ALA A 247 5.03 6.56 5.85
N GLY A 248 4.19 6.32 6.85
CA GLY A 248 4.38 5.23 7.81
C GLY A 248 4.42 3.86 7.13
N GLY A 249 3.37 3.52 6.38
CA GLY A 249 3.26 2.24 5.69
C GLY A 249 4.41 1.97 4.72
N GLY A 250 4.89 3.00 4.04
CA GLY A 250 6.04 2.91 3.12
C GLY A 250 7.37 2.79 3.86
N MET A 251 7.57 3.54 4.94
CA MET A 251 8.78 3.52 5.76
C MET A 251 9.01 2.15 6.42
N VAL A 252 7.95 1.50 6.90
CA VAL A 252 8.04 0.15 7.49
C VAL A 252 8.69 -0.82 6.49
N GLY A 253 8.16 -0.89 5.27
CA GLY A 253 8.71 -1.75 4.22
C GLY A 253 10.12 -1.34 3.77
N GLY A 254 10.42 -0.04 3.79
CA GLY A 254 11.73 0.51 3.46
C GLY A 254 12.83 0.19 4.47
N LEU A 255 12.47 0.05 5.76
CA LEU A 255 13.40 -0.26 6.85
C LEU A 255 13.65 -1.75 7.04
N GLY A 256 12.61 -2.59 6.92
CA GLY A 256 12.71 -4.03 7.21
C GLY A 256 12.72 -4.95 5.99
N GLU A 257 12.50 -4.42 4.78
CA GLU A 257 12.49 -5.19 3.53
C GLU A 257 11.65 -6.48 3.64
N ARG A 258 12.22 -7.66 3.38
CA ARG A 258 11.50 -8.95 3.41
C ARG A 258 10.92 -9.29 4.79
N TYR A 259 11.44 -8.71 5.87
CA TYR A 259 10.95 -8.95 7.24
C TYR A 259 9.70 -8.13 7.60
N THR A 260 9.27 -7.22 6.72
CA THR A 260 8.19 -6.26 7.01
C THR A 260 7.23 -6.05 5.82
N ARG A 261 7.17 -7.01 4.88
CA ARG A 261 6.35 -6.89 3.66
C ARG A 261 4.97 -7.51 3.81
N VAL A 262 4.84 -8.81 3.59
CA VAL A 262 3.56 -9.50 3.45
C VAL A 262 3.63 -10.93 4.01
N ALA A 263 2.52 -11.41 4.56
CA ALA A 263 2.33 -12.75 5.10
C ALA A 263 0.90 -13.24 4.75
N ALA A 264 0.09 -13.70 5.71
CA ALA A 264 -1.18 -14.33 5.39
C ALA A 264 -2.30 -13.35 5.02
N ALA A 265 -2.29 -12.12 5.54
CA ALA A 265 -3.36 -11.16 5.24
C ALA A 265 -3.40 -10.82 3.75
N HIS A 266 -2.24 -10.58 3.14
CA HIS A 266 -2.13 -10.35 1.70
C HIS A 266 -2.41 -11.62 0.87
N ALA A 267 -2.00 -12.81 1.34
CA ALA A 267 -2.33 -14.06 0.65
C ALA A 267 -3.86 -14.32 0.64
N VAL A 268 -4.57 -14.02 1.73
CA VAL A 268 -6.04 -14.09 1.79
C VAL A 268 -6.67 -13.06 0.86
N HIS A 269 -6.15 -11.84 0.82
CA HIS A 269 -6.55 -10.84 -0.19
C HIS A 269 -6.44 -11.44 -1.61
N ASN A 270 -5.30 -12.03 -1.96
CA ASN A 270 -5.07 -12.63 -3.28
C ASN A 270 -6.08 -13.75 -3.54
N GLY A 271 -6.33 -14.60 -2.54
CA GLY A 271 -7.36 -15.62 -2.59
C GLY A 271 -8.75 -15.08 -2.91
N LEU A 272 -9.16 -13.98 -2.28
CA LEU A 272 -10.46 -13.35 -2.53
C LEU A 272 -10.58 -12.84 -3.97
N THR A 273 -9.50 -12.34 -4.57
CA THR A 273 -9.53 -11.77 -5.93
C THR A 273 -9.91 -12.77 -7.04
N VAL A 274 -9.91 -14.08 -6.77
CA VAL A 274 -10.37 -15.09 -7.74
C VAL A 274 -11.89 -15.08 -7.94
N LEU A 275 -12.62 -14.40 -7.05
CA LEU A 275 -14.06 -14.27 -7.07
C LEU A 275 -14.43 -12.90 -7.68
N PRO A 276 -15.08 -12.87 -8.88
CA PRO A 276 -15.41 -11.62 -9.57
C PRO A 276 -16.24 -10.64 -8.72
N GLN A 277 -17.12 -11.15 -7.86
CA GLN A 277 -17.93 -10.32 -6.96
C GLN A 277 -17.11 -9.47 -5.99
N THR A 278 -15.84 -9.84 -5.74
CA THR A 278 -14.96 -9.11 -4.83
C THR A 278 -14.17 -7.97 -5.50
N GLU A 279 -14.29 -7.81 -6.83
CA GLU A 279 -13.53 -6.84 -7.62
C GLU A 279 -13.78 -5.39 -7.15
N LYS A 280 -15.03 -5.07 -6.84
CA LYS A 280 -15.46 -3.73 -6.39
C LYS A 280 -14.87 -3.31 -5.04
N TYR A 281 -14.38 -4.25 -4.23
CA TYR A 281 -13.75 -3.94 -2.95
C TYR A 281 -12.28 -3.58 -3.16
N LEU A 282 -11.89 -2.44 -2.59
CA LEU A 282 -10.53 -1.94 -2.66
C LEU A 282 -9.54 -2.91 -1.98
N HIS A 283 -8.28 -2.86 -2.42
CA HIS A 283 -7.19 -3.71 -1.94
C HIS A 283 -7.15 -3.80 -0.41
N GLY A 284 -7.01 -2.65 0.26
CA GLY A 284 -6.88 -2.62 1.71
C GLY A 284 -8.13 -3.08 2.47
N THR A 285 -9.32 -3.00 1.88
CA THR A 285 -10.56 -3.56 2.46
C THR A 285 -10.52 -5.08 2.53
N LYS A 286 -9.98 -5.73 1.48
CA LYS A 286 -9.78 -7.18 1.46
C LYS A 286 -8.60 -7.62 2.34
N VAL A 287 -7.51 -6.84 2.37
CA VAL A 287 -6.36 -7.09 3.26
C VAL A 287 -6.81 -7.00 4.72
N ALA A 288 -7.63 -6.02 5.07
CA ALA A 288 -8.21 -5.85 6.40
C ALA A 288 -8.95 -7.11 6.90
N TYR A 289 -9.74 -7.76 6.05
CA TYR A 289 -10.36 -9.05 6.38
C TYR A 289 -9.31 -10.17 6.53
N GLY A 290 -8.28 -10.16 5.68
CA GLY A 290 -7.14 -11.08 5.79
C GLY A 290 -6.41 -11.03 7.13
N ILE A 291 -6.34 -9.87 7.80
CA ILE A 291 -5.75 -9.76 9.15
C ILE A 291 -6.55 -10.57 10.17
N LEU A 292 -7.90 -10.58 10.07
CA LEU A 292 -8.76 -11.37 10.94
C LEU A 292 -8.50 -12.87 10.74
N VAL A 293 -8.43 -13.31 9.48
CA VAL A 293 -8.13 -14.71 9.13
C VAL A 293 -6.74 -15.13 9.61
N GLN A 294 -5.74 -14.26 9.46
CA GLN A 294 -4.40 -14.50 10.00
C GLN A 294 -4.42 -14.67 11.52
N SER A 295 -5.12 -13.78 12.24
CA SER A 295 -5.24 -13.85 13.69
C SER A 295 -5.92 -15.14 14.14
N ALA A 296 -6.96 -15.58 13.40
CA ALA A 296 -7.64 -16.84 13.63
C ALA A 296 -6.72 -18.06 13.39
N LEU A 297 -5.91 -18.07 12.33
CA LEU A 297 -4.92 -19.14 12.05
C LEU A 297 -3.87 -19.24 13.16
N LEU A 298 -3.47 -18.12 13.74
CA LEU A 298 -2.48 -18.05 14.82
C LEU A 298 -3.08 -18.31 16.21
N GLY A 299 -4.39 -18.52 16.32
CA GLY A 299 -5.08 -18.73 17.60
C GLY A 299 -5.05 -17.50 18.51
N GLN A 300 -5.00 -16.30 17.95
CA GLN A 300 -4.88 -15.04 18.68
C GLN A 300 -6.26 -14.44 18.98
N ASP A 301 -7.02 -15.08 19.86
CA ASP A 301 -8.46 -14.80 20.05
C ASP A 301 -8.72 -13.40 20.65
N ASP A 302 -7.85 -12.94 21.55
CA ASP A 302 -7.93 -11.59 22.11
C ASP A 302 -7.69 -10.52 21.04
N VAL A 303 -6.69 -10.75 20.17
CA VAL A 303 -6.38 -9.86 19.04
C VAL A 303 -7.52 -9.86 18.03
N LEU A 304 -8.08 -11.03 17.72
CA LEU A 304 -9.21 -11.17 16.81
C LEU A 304 -10.43 -10.39 17.33
N THR A 305 -10.74 -10.52 18.61
CA THR A 305 -11.85 -9.78 19.26
C THR A 305 -11.63 -8.27 19.17
N GLN A 306 -10.43 -7.80 19.56
CA GLN A 306 -10.07 -6.38 19.49
C GLN A 306 -10.22 -5.82 18.08
N LEU A 307 -9.75 -6.56 17.06
CA LEU A 307 -9.79 -6.14 15.67
C LEU A 307 -11.20 -6.11 15.09
N ILE A 308 -12.06 -7.08 15.45
CA ILE A 308 -13.46 -7.09 15.02
C ILE A 308 -14.19 -5.86 15.59
N ASP A 309 -13.98 -5.53 16.86
CA ASP A 309 -14.57 -4.33 17.45
C ASP A 309 -14.05 -3.04 16.81
N ALA A 310 -12.77 -2.98 16.46
CA ALA A 310 -12.21 -1.86 15.70
C ALA A 310 -12.81 -1.76 14.29
N TRP A 311 -12.91 -2.88 13.55
CA TRP A 311 -13.47 -2.91 12.20
C TRP A 311 -14.92 -2.48 12.17
N ARG A 312 -15.74 -2.90 13.15
CA ARG A 312 -17.13 -2.44 13.29
C ARG A 312 -17.21 -0.92 13.45
N ARG A 313 -16.33 -0.30 14.26
CA ARG A 313 -16.25 1.16 14.41
C ARG A 313 -15.82 1.85 13.11
N PHE A 314 -14.87 1.28 12.39
CA PHE A 314 -14.35 1.84 11.14
C PHE A 314 -15.27 1.58 9.95
N ARG A 315 -16.16 0.60 10.05
CA ARG A 315 -16.96 0.00 8.96
C ARG A 315 -16.12 -0.77 7.94
N LEU A 316 -15.11 -1.50 8.42
CA LEU A 316 -14.39 -2.53 7.66
C LEU A 316 -15.10 -3.88 7.78
N PRO A 317 -14.97 -4.77 6.76
CA PRO A 317 -15.66 -6.05 6.75
C PRO A 317 -15.15 -6.98 7.85
N THR A 318 -16.07 -7.51 8.64
CA THR A 318 -15.83 -8.51 9.68
C THR A 318 -16.34 -9.89 9.32
N THR A 319 -17.10 -10.01 8.22
CA THR A 319 -17.63 -11.25 7.66
C THR A 319 -17.34 -11.34 6.16
N LEU A 320 -17.29 -12.56 5.62
CA LEU A 320 -17.24 -12.79 4.17
C LEU A 320 -18.47 -12.22 3.45
N ALA A 321 -19.65 -12.22 4.09
CA ALA A 321 -20.87 -11.69 3.51
C ALA A 321 -20.78 -10.18 3.22
N GLU A 322 -20.04 -9.42 4.03
CA GLU A 322 -19.74 -7.99 3.79
C GLU A 322 -18.79 -7.76 2.59
N LEU A 323 -18.21 -8.84 2.06
CA LEU A 323 -17.43 -8.87 0.82
C LEU A 323 -18.18 -9.60 -0.33
N ASP A 324 -19.49 -9.82 -0.18
CA ASP A 324 -20.36 -10.62 -1.07
C ASP A 324 -19.90 -12.06 -1.28
N VAL A 325 -19.20 -12.64 -0.31
CA VAL A 325 -18.79 -14.04 -0.33
C VAL A 325 -19.66 -14.82 0.65
N ASP A 326 -20.38 -15.83 0.15
CA ASP A 326 -21.14 -16.74 1.01
C ASP A 326 -20.20 -17.83 1.56
N ILE A 327 -19.98 -17.84 2.87
CA ILE A 327 -19.16 -18.87 3.52
C ILE A 327 -19.73 -20.29 3.32
N HIS A 328 -21.04 -20.42 3.08
CA HIS A 328 -21.70 -21.69 2.84
C HIS A 328 -21.57 -22.17 1.38
N ASN A 329 -21.10 -21.32 0.46
CA ASN A 329 -20.78 -21.73 -0.89
C ASN A 329 -19.41 -22.44 -0.93
N ALA A 330 -19.42 -23.75 -0.67
CA ALA A 330 -18.21 -24.55 -0.58
C ALA A 330 -17.29 -24.44 -1.82
N ALA A 331 -17.86 -24.36 -3.03
CA ALA A 331 -17.09 -24.30 -4.26
C ALA A 331 -16.33 -22.98 -4.42
N GLU A 332 -16.94 -21.85 -4.06
CA GLU A 332 -16.25 -20.56 -4.08
C GLU A 332 -15.18 -20.48 -2.99
N LEU A 333 -15.51 -20.92 -1.78
CA LEU A 333 -14.56 -20.91 -0.67
C LEU A 333 -13.37 -21.84 -0.93
N ASP A 334 -13.58 -23.01 -1.55
CA ASP A 334 -12.48 -23.91 -1.95
C ASP A 334 -11.55 -23.26 -2.99
N ARG A 335 -12.09 -22.45 -3.91
CA ARG A 335 -11.26 -21.69 -4.87
C ARG A 335 -10.41 -20.63 -4.17
N VAL A 336 -11.00 -19.89 -3.22
CA VAL A 336 -10.29 -18.89 -2.40
C VAL A 336 -9.18 -19.57 -1.60
N ILE A 337 -9.48 -20.68 -0.91
CA ILE A 337 -8.52 -21.46 -0.12
C ILE A 337 -7.40 -22.00 -1.00
N ALA A 338 -7.73 -22.62 -2.13
CA ALA A 338 -6.73 -23.19 -3.04
C ALA A 338 -5.79 -22.13 -3.59
N HIS A 339 -6.30 -20.93 -3.90
CA HIS A 339 -5.46 -19.83 -4.38
C HIS A 339 -4.57 -19.27 -3.26
N THR A 340 -5.14 -19.05 -2.06
CA THR A 340 -4.41 -18.56 -0.87
C THR A 340 -3.25 -19.48 -0.49
N LEU A 341 -3.40 -20.80 -0.67
CA LEU A 341 -2.41 -21.81 -0.29
C LEU A 341 -1.42 -22.18 -1.40
N ARG A 342 -1.42 -21.49 -2.55
CA ARG A 342 -0.45 -21.75 -3.63
C ARG A 342 0.99 -21.66 -3.08
N PRO A 343 1.95 -22.48 -3.55
CA PRO A 343 3.31 -22.52 -2.99
C PRO A 343 4.07 -21.18 -3.03
N VAL A 344 3.67 -20.26 -3.92
CA VAL A 344 4.28 -18.94 -4.09
C VAL A 344 3.71 -17.87 -3.16
N GLU A 345 2.60 -18.16 -2.46
CA GLU A 345 1.92 -17.17 -1.61
C GLU A 345 2.64 -16.95 -0.28
N SER A 346 2.44 -15.75 0.27
CA SER A 346 3.12 -15.29 1.48
C SER A 346 2.57 -15.89 2.78
N ILE A 347 1.43 -16.58 2.75
CA ILE A 347 0.86 -17.29 3.91
C ILE A 347 1.83 -18.33 4.49
N HIS A 348 2.70 -18.92 3.67
CA HIS A 348 3.66 -19.94 4.10
C HIS A 348 4.76 -19.43 5.03
N ALA A 349 4.82 -18.11 5.26
CA ALA A 349 5.66 -17.51 6.29
C ALA A 349 5.10 -17.69 7.72
N LEU A 350 3.82 -18.06 7.87
CA LEU A 350 3.24 -18.29 9.20
C LEU A 350 3.90 -19.50 9.87
N PRO A 351 4.21 -19.44 11.18
CA PRO A 351 4.83 -20.54 11.94
C PRO A 351 3.80 -21.58 12.39
N VAL A 352 2.86 -21.97 11.52
CA VAL A 352 1.78 -22.93 11.80
C VAL A 352 1.63 -23.94 10.66
N ALA A 353 1.07 -25.11 10.96
CA ALA A 353 0.75 -26.08 9.94
C ALA A 353 -0.44 -25.60 9.09
N LEU A 354 -0.20 -25.38 7.79
CA LEU A 354 -1.22 -24.94 6.85
C LEU A 354 -1.85 -26.13 6.13
N SER A 355 -3.17 -26.09 5.98
CA SER A 355 -3.94 -27.02 5.16
C SER A 355 -5.26 -26.38 4.72
N PRO A 356 -5.93 -26.88 3.68
CA PRO A 356 -7.25 -26.40 3.30
C PRO A 356 -8.26 -26.42 4.46
N ALA A 357 -8.22 -27.46 5.30
CA ALA A 357 -9.08 -27.59 6.47
C ALA A 357 -8.75 -26.54 7.55
N ALA A 358 -7.47 -26.26 7.80
CA ALA A 358 -7.06 -25.24 8.76
C ALA A 358 -7.48 -23.83 8.31
N LEU A 359 -7.31 -23.52 7.03
CA LEU A 359 -7.73 -22.21 6.48
C LEU A 359 -9.25 -22.05 6.47
N ARG A 360 -10.00 -23.11 6.11
CA ARG A 360 -11.46 -23.13 6.24
C ARG A 360 -11.92 -22.86 7.68
N ALA A 361 -11.33 -23.56 8.65
CA ALA A 361 -11.64 -23.36 10.06
C ALA A 361 -11.32 -21.93 10.54
N ALA A 362 -10.27 -21.31 10.00
CA ALA A 362 -9.96 -19.92 10.30
C ALA A 362 -11.02 -18.96 9.76
N PHE A 363 -11.52 -19.15 8.53
CA PHE A 363 -12.66 -18.37 8.01
C PHE A 363 -13.90 -18.55 8.89
N GLU A 364 -14.27 -19.78 9.24
CA GLU A 364 -15.42 -20.08 10.11
C GLU A 364 -15.29 -19.47 11.51
N LYS A 365 -14.06 -19.42 12.05
CA LYS A 365 -13.77 -18.78 13.33
C LYS A 365 -14.03 -17.27 13.28
N VAL A 366 -13.59 -16.59 12.22
CA VAL A 366 -13.86 -15.16 12.03
C VAL A 366 -15.36 -14.89 12.03
N GLU A 367 -16.15 -15.65 11.27
CA GLU A 367 -17.62 -15.52 11.24
C GLU A 367 -18.27 -15.71 12.62
N THR A 368 -17.69 -16.57 13.46
CA THR A 368 -18.23 -16.85 14.80
C THR A 368 -17.98 -15.68 15.76
N PHE A 369 -16.80 -15.05 15.70
CA PHE A 369 -16.48 -13.88 16.52
C PHE A 369 -17.18 -12.60 16.03
N ALA A 370 -17.55 -12.54 14.75
CA ALA A 370 -18.22 -11.40 14.15
C ALA A 370 -19.74 -11.36 14.39
N ARG A 371 -20.32 -12.43 14.94
CA ARG A 371 -21.72 -12.48 15.42
C ARG A 371 -21.82 -11.98 16.85
#